data_AF-A0A8J3H1P1-F1
#
_entry.id   AF-A0A8J3H1P1-F1
#
_cell.length_a   1.000
_cell.length_b   1.000
_cell.length_c   1.000
_cell.angle_alpha   90.00
_cell.angle_beta   90.00
_cell.angle_gamma   90.00
#
_symmetry.space_group_name_H-M   'P 1'
#
loop_
_entity.id
_entity.type
_entity.pdbx_description
1 polymer ?
#
loop_
_entity_poly.entity_id
_entity_poly.type
_entity_poly.pdbx_seq_one_letter_code
_entity_poly.pdbx_strand_id
1 'polypeptide(L)'
;MASELRGHLGLTNEEFAALIGLSVEDVDELEQMRAPCTRAIVGQYARVLGLQPGSEPARALAEAAAESNRRRTETRRYMGDDRLMALLARHGGDLSDAVKAQINRIIAEEIAAKSRGSRHRDTAKMPDAPVAPVRGHPRLSPARLAELVLLSEEIRNRHARPEDRLSATAFLEVEFEEDPRLDIELLTEMPLFAPEASAVIARGGKGHTLFVETAFWSDCATGSRVAGNHVLLHDYAHHVLHGGHIAAQPDGHMAPHALAARAMGDAREAVAVGGYDSADSLELEADFFAVLLTVPWARLAEVAVEDYKARFLVRKLARDYGAFWPVMERLVRYMRMDVARDRIREALYRQNRIDHPFLLLL
;
A
#
# COMPACT_ATOMS: atom_id res chain seq x y z
N MET A 1 36.11 8.76 -12.16
CA MET A 1 36.20 10.22 -11.88
C MET A 1 36.23 10.56 -10.39
N ALA A 2 35.13 10.43 -9.61
CA ALA A 2 35.15 10.80 -8.18
C ALA A 2 36.16 9.97 -7.36
N SER A 3 36.19 8.64 -7.61
CA SER A 3 37.17 7.70 -7.05
C SER A 3 38.63 8.07 -7.40
N GLU A 4 38.86 8.51 -8.64
CA GLU A 4 40.20 8.94 -9.10
C GLU A 4 40.62 10.26 -8.45
N LEU A 5 39.72 11.24 -8.33
CA LEU A 5 39.98 12.52 -7.65
C LEU A 5 40.25 12.32 -6.16
N ARG A 6 39.50 11.42 -5.51
CA ARG A 6 39.75 11.00 -4.13
C ARG A 6 41.13 10.34 -3.98
N GLY A 7 41.50 9.46 -4.92
CA GLY A 7 42.82 8.84 -4.98
C GLY A 7 43.96 9.86 -5.12
N HIS A 8 43.78 10.90 -5.94
CA HIS A 8 44.76 12.00 -6.05
C HIS A 8 44.91 12.83 -4.77
N LEU A 9 43.87 12.90 -3.93
CA LEU A 9 43.91 13.55 -2.62
C LEU A 9 44.46 12.64 -1.52
N GLY A 10 44.81 11.38 -1.83
CA GLY A 10 45.32 10.41 -0.86
C GLY A 10 44.28 9.95 0.18
N LEU A 11 42.99 10.16 -0.09
CA LEU A 11 41.92 9.83 0.85
C LEU A 11 41.48 8.37 0.70
N THR A 12 41.47 7.63 1.81
CA THR A 12 40.83 6.31 1.90
C THR A 12 39.30 6.44 1.79
N ASN A 13 38.60 5.33 1.50
CA ASN A 13 37.13 5.33 1.46
C ASN A 13 36.53 5.70 2.83
N GLU A 14 37.15 5.25 3.92
CA GLU A 14 36.74 5.54 5.30
C GLU A 14 36.85 7.04 5.63
N GLU A 15 37.99 7.65 5.32
CA GLU A 15 38.20 9.09 5.56
C GLU A 15 37.26 9.94 4.70
N PHE A 16 37.06 9.55 3.44
CA PHE A 16 36.18 10.27 2.54
C PHE A 16 34.70 10.18 2.97
N ALA A 17 34.25 8.98 3.37
CA ALA A 17 32.90 8.73 3.88
C ALA A 17 32.62 9.57 5.14
N ALA A 18 33.57 9.62 6.07
CA ALA A 18 33.47 10.45 7.27
C ALA A 18 33.33 11.95 6.95
N LEU A 19 34.07 12.46 5.96
CA LEU A 19 34.06 13.88 5.58
C LEU A 19 32.76 14.34 4.90
N ILE A 20 32.09 13.44 4.17
CA ILE A 20 30.81 13.74 3.52
C ILE A 20 29.59 13.39 4.39
N GLY A 21 29.80 12.63 5.48
CA GLY A 21 28.74 12.18 6.38
C GLY A 21 27.94 11.00 5.84
N LEU A 22 28.59 10.08 5.13
CA LEU A 22 28.00 8.83 4.61
C LEU A 22 28.76 7.61 5.14
N SER A 23 28.21 6.40 4.97
CA SER A 23 28.97 5.17 5.24
C SER A 23 29.95 4.86 4.10
N VAL A 24 30.96 4.03 4.39
CA VAL A 24 31.91 3.51 3.37
C VAL A 24 31.16 2.78 2.25
N GLU A 25 30.13 2.05 2.62
CA GLU A 25 29.27 1.28 1.73
C GLU A 25 28.48 2.22 0.81
N ASP A 26 27.94 3.32 1.33
CA ASP A 26 27.23 4.33 0.53
C ASP A 26 28.16 5.04 -0.48
N VAL A 27 29.39 5.34 -0.07
CA VAL A 27 30.42 5.91 -0.97
C VAL A 27 30.71 4.95 -2.11
N ASP A 28 30.88 3.66 -1.80
CA ASP A 28 31.14 2.63 -2.79
C ASP A 28 29.95 2.47 -3.76
N GLU A 29 28.72 2.45 -3.24
CA GLU A 29 27.52 2.38 -4.06
C GLU A 29 27.34 3.61 -4.97
N LEU A 30 27.68 4.81 -4.50
CA LEU A 30 27.64 6.04 -5.31
C LEU A 30 28.74 6.05 -6.38
N GLU A 31 29.97 5.67 -6.03
CA GLU A 31 31.11 5.61 -6.97
C GLU A 31 30.93 4.52 -8.04
N GLN A 32 30.24 3.42 -7.70
CA GLN A 32 29.89 2.33 -8.61
C GLN A 32 28.57 2.54 -9.37
N MET A 33 27.95 3.72 -9.28
CA MET A 33 26.69 4.07 -9.95
C MET A 33 25.48 3.21 -9.52
N ARG A 34 25.53 2.61 -8.33
CA ARG A 34 24.47 1.74 -7.76
C ARG A 34 23.45 2.52 -6.92
N ALA A 35 23.83 3.67 -6.36
CA ALA A 35 22.95 4.56 -5.58
C ALA A 35 22.55 5.83 -6.35
N PRO A 36 21.41 6.49 -6.01
CA PRO A 36 21.00 7.72 -6.66
C PRO A 36 21.83 8.91 -6.18
N CYS A 37 22.38 9.68 -7.11
CA CYS A 37 23.19 10.85 -6.80
C CYS A 37 22.32 12.11 -6.69
N THR A 38 21.96 12.52 -5.48
CA THR A 38 21.19 13.77 -5.27
C THR A 38 22.07 15.01 -5.44
N ARG A 39 21.46 16.17 -5.72
CA ARG A 39 22.18 17.45 -5.77
C ARG A 39 22.93 17.78 -4.47
N ALA A 40 22.38 17.34 -3.33
CA ALA A 40 23.02 17.50 -2.02
C ALA A 40 24.31 16.66 -1.93
N ILE A 41 24.24 15.39 -2.33
CA ILE A 41 25.40 14.47 -2.36
C ILE A 41 26.47 14.98 -3.32
N VAL A 42 26.09 15.39 -4.54
CA VAL A 42 27.03 15.97 -5.52
C VAL A 42 27.71 17.23 -4.97
N GLY A 43 26.96 18.07 -4.23
CA GLY A 43 27.50 19.25 -3.56
C GLY A 43 28.47 18.92 -2.42
N GLN A 44 28.23 17.84 -1.68
CA GLN A 44 29.14 17.34 -0.63
C GLN A 44 30.43 16.77 -1.24
N TYR A 45 30.31 15.96 -2.29
CA TYR A 45 31.46 15.43 -3.04
C TYR A 45 32.31 16.56 -3.61
N ALA A 46 31.70 17.54 -4.28
CA ALA A 46 32.41 18.69 -4.84
C ALA A 46 33.17 19.47 -3.75
N ARG A 47 32.58 19.62 -2.55
CA ARG A 47 33.21 20.31 -1.43
C ARG A 47 34.42 19.55 -0.88
N VAL A 48 34.27 18.26 -0.61
CA VAL A 48 35.35 17.43 -0.03
C VAL A 48 36.48 17.20 -1.03
N LEU A 49 36.16 17.11 -2.32
CA LEU A 49 37.15 17.03 -3.40
C LEU A 49 37.80 18.39 -3.74
N GLY A 50 37.45 19.47 -3.03
CA GLY A 50 38.02 20.80 -3.24
C GLY A 50 37.69 21.44 -4.59
N LEU A 51 36.59 21.02 -5.23
CA LEU A 51 36.20 21.50 -6.54
C LEU A 51 35.56 22.89 -6.42
N GLN A 52 36.09 23.85 -7.18
CA GLN A 52 35.55 25.20 -7.20
C GLN A 52 34.14 25.21 -7.84
N PRO A 53 33.14 25.89 -7.23
CA PRO A 53 31.82 26.01 -7.81
C PRO A 53 31.87 26.58 -9.24
N GLY A 54 31.28 25.87 -10.20
CA GLY A 54 31.26 26.27 -11.62
C GLY A 54 32.52 25.91 -12.42
N SER A 55 33.55 25.35 -11.79
CA SER A 55 34.72 24.81 -12.50
C SER A 55 34.36 23.64 -13.41
N GLU A 56 35.19 23.40 -14.43
CA GLU A 56 35.01 22.27 -15.35
C GLU A 56 34.94 20.91 -14.61
N PRO A 57 35.79 20.59 -13.61
CA PRO A 57 35.65 19.37 -12.84
C PRO A 57 34.34 19.27 -12.04
N ALA A 58 33.85 20.39 -11.50
CA ALA A 58 32.57 20.42 -10.78
C ALA A 58 31.38 20.19 -11.73
N ARG A 59 31.46 20.72 -12.96
CA ARG A 59 30.46 20.48 -14.01
C ARG A 59 30.51 19.03 -14.49
N ALA A 60 31.70 18.49 -14.73
CA ALA A 60 31.89 17.09 -15.10
C ALA A 60 31.35 16.13 -14.01
N LEU A 61 31.47 16.49 -12.73
CA LEU A 61 30.93 15.70 -11.63
C LEU A 61 29.40 15.72 -11.61
N ALA A 62 28.80 16.88 -11.83
CA ALA A 62 27.35 17.02 -11.94
C ALA A 62 26.80 16.30 -13.19
N GLU A 63 27.49 16.37 -14.32
CA GLU A 63 27.15 15.68 -15.56
C GLU A 63 27.28 14.17 -15.41
N ALA A 64 28.34 13.68 -14.77
CA ALA A 64 28.51 12.25 -14.45
C ALA A 64 27.43 11.74 -13.50
N ALA A 65 27.04 12.54 -12.49
CA ALA A 65 25.93 12.19 -11.60
C ALA A 65 24.58 12.19 -12.33
N ALA A 66 24.35 13.14 -13.24
CA ALA A 66 23.15 13.20 -14.06
C ALA A 66 23.09 12.03 -15.05
N GLU A 67 24.20 11.68 -15.67
CA GLU A 67 24.34 10.52 -16.56
C GLU A 67 24.20 9.21 -15.79
N SER A 68 24.77 9.09 -14.59
CA SER A 68 24.57 7.93 -13.70
C SER A 68 23.09 7.78 -13.31
N ASN A 69 22.43 8.87 -12.93
CA ASN A 69 20.98 8.85 -12.64
C ASN A 69 20.15 8.53 -13.88
N ARG A 70 20.54 9.03 -15.06
CA ARG A 70 19.88 8.76 -16.34
C ARG A 70 20.04 7.29 -16.71
N ARG A 71 21.26 6.76 -16.67
CA ARG A 71 21.54 5.33 -16.85
C ARG A 71 20.78 4.51 -15.84
N ARG A 72 20.78 4.85 -14.55
CA ARG A 72 19.96 4.13 -13.56
C ARG A 72 18.45 4.20 -13.86
N THR A 73 17.97 5.29 -14.46
CA THR A 73 16.58 5.41 -14.92
C THR A 73 16.32 4.60 -16.20
N GLU A 74 17.27 4.55 -17.12
CA GLU A 74 17.23 3.77 -18.36
C GLU A 74 17.41 2.27 -18.08
N THR A 75 18.38 1.88 -17.27
CA THR A 75 18.54 0.55 -16.69
C THR A 75 17.34 0.16 -15.84
N ARG A 76 16.66 1.08 -15.14
CA ARG A 76 15.32 0.80 -14.56
C ARG A 76 14.25 0.55 -15.62
N ARG A 77 14.32 1.24 -16.77
CA ARG A 77 13.52 0.97 -17.97
C ARG A 77 13.85 -0.38 -18.62
N TYR A 78 15.06 -0.91 -18.44
CA TYR A 78 15.50 -2.23 -18.92
C TYR A 78 15.46 -3.35 -17.87
N MET A 79 15.35 -3.02 -16.58
CA MET A 79 15.16 -3.96 -15.47
C MET A 79 13.69 -4.13 -15.09
N GLY A 80 12.81 -3.31 -15.69
CA GLY A 80 11.42 -3.64 -15.96
C GLY A 80 11.22 -4.03 -17.43
N ASP A 81 12.23 -4.60 -18.10
CA ASP A 81 11.98 -5.17 -19.42
C ASP A 81 11.24 -6.48 -19.19
N ASP A 82 9.91 -6.40 -19.27
CA ASP A 82 9.00 -7.52 -19.43
C ASP A 82 9.53 -8.52 -20.44
N ARG A 83 10.40 -8.12 -21.39
CA ARG A 83 11.09 -9.04 -22.30
C ARG A 83 12.14 -9.92 -21.65
N LEU A 84 12.93 -9.48 -20.67
CA LEU A 84 13.95 -10.35 -20.04
C LEU A 84 13.26 -11.38 -19.15
N MET A 85 12.26 -10.95 -18.37
CA MET A 85 11.44 -11.85 -17.55
C MET A 85 10.53 -12.73 -18.43
N ALA A 86 9.97 -12.23 -19.54
CA ALA A 86 9.24 -13.04 -20.51
C ALA A 86 10.16 -13.95 -21.33
N LEU A 87 11.41 -13.58 -21.62
CA LEU A 87 12.39 -14.46 -22.25
C LEU A 87 12.79 -15.58 -21.29
N LEU A 88 12.94 -15.28 -19.98
CA LEU A 88 13.15 -16.30 -18.95
C LEU A 88 11.91 -17.17 -18.72
N ALA A 89 10.71 -16.63 -18.79
CA ALA A 89 9.48 -17.41 -18.70
C ALA A 89 9.26 -18.28 -19.97
N ARG A 90 9.64 -17.78 -21.15
CA ARG A 90 9.43 -18.42 -22.45
C ARG A 90 10.51 -19.42 -22.83
N HIS A 91 11.75 -19.21 -22.39
CA HIS A 91 12.92 -20.05 -22.71
C HIS A 91 13.60 -20.63 -21.47
N GLY A 92 13.08 -20.36 -20.27
CA GLY A 92 13.63 -20.88 -19.02
C GLY A 92 13.59 -22.40 -18.95
N GLY A 93 12.65 -23.07 -19.63
CA GLY A 93 12.63 -24.53 -19.76
C GLY A 93 13.92 -25.11 -20.35
N ASP A 94 14.57 -24.36 -21.24
CA ASP A 94 15.79 -24.76 -21.96
C ASP A 94 17.08 -24.41 -21.20
N LEU A 95 16.98 -23.66 -20.09
CA LEU A 95 18.13 -23.31 -19.25
C LEU A 95 18.43 -24.43 -18.27
N SER A 96 19.73 -24.74 -18.10
CA SER A 96 20.15 -25.69 -17.08
C SER A 96 19.86 -25.16 -15.67
N ASP A 97 19.63 -26.07 -14.74
CA ASP A 97 19.30 -25.72 -13.35
C ASP A 97 20.41 -24.90 -12.68
N ALA A 98 21.66 -25.08 -13.09
CA ALA A 98 22.79 -24.27 -12.63
C ALA A 98 22.67 -22.80 -13.06
N VAL A 99 22.24 -22.54 -14.30
CA VAL A 99 22.05 -21.18 -14.83
C VAL A 99 20.82 -20.53 -14.18
N LYS A 100 19.73 -21.28 -13.99
CA LYS A 100 18.55 -20.80 -13.25
C LYS A 100 18.90 -20.43 -11.81
N ALA A 101 19.66 -21.27 -11.11
CA ALA A 101 20.11 -21.00 -9.75
C ALA A 101 21.01 -19.76 -9.68
N GLN A 102 21.87 -19.54 -10.68
CA GLN A 102 22.73 -18.37 -10.74
C GLN A 102 21.95 -17.08 -11.00
N ILE A 103 20.96 -17.11 -11.90
CA ILE A 103 20.06 -15.96 -12.15
C ILE A 103 19.24 -15.63 -10.90
N ASN A 104 18.66 -16.64 -10.24
CA ASN A 104 17.91 -16.47 -9.00
C ASN A 104 18.78 -15.90 -7.87
N ARG A 105 20.05 -16.31 -7.80
CA ARG A 105 21.01 -15.76 -6.83
C ARG A 105 21.28 -14.28 -7.07
N ILE A 106 21.51 -13.88 -8.31
CA ILE A 106 21.75 -12.46 -8.68
C ILE A 106 20.52 -11.61 -8.34
N ILE A 107 19.32 -12.09 -8.67
CA ILE A 107 18.06 -11.40 -8.34
C ILE A 107 17.88 -11.28 -6.82
N ALA A 108 18.14 -12.36 -6.07
CA ALA A 108 18.01 -12.35 -4.61
C ALA A 108 19.03 -11.42 -3.94
N GLU A 109 20.27 -11.41 -4.41
CA GLU A 109 21.33 -10.49 -3.93
C GLU A 109 20.97 -9.02 -4.21
N GLU A 110 20.36 -8.74 -5.36
CA GLU A 110 19.96 -7.39 -5.74
C GLU A 110 18.71 -6.89 -4.99
N ILE A 111 17.75 -7.78 -4.70
CA ILE A 111 16.63 -7.50 -3.79
C ILE A 111 17.14 -7.24 -2.38
N ALA A 112 18.10 -8.03 -1.91
CA ALA A 112 18.73 -7.84 -0.61
C ALA A 112 19.49 -6.51 -0.53
N ALA A 113 20.17 -6.08 -1.60
CA ALA A 113 20.81 -4.76 -1.69
C ALA A 113 19.78 -3.62 -1.63
N LYS A 114 18.67 -3.71 -2.38
CA LYS A 114 17.57 -2.72 -2.34
C LYS A 114 16.92 -2.60 -0.97
N SER A 115 16.80 -3.71 -0.23
CA SER A 115 16.25 -3.71 1.13
C SER A 115 17.16 -3.03 2.17
N ARG A 116 18.47 -2.99 1.93
CA ARG A 116 19.45 -2.30 2.78
C ARG A 116 19.49 -0.79 2.50
N GLY A 117 19.40 -0.37 1.23
CA GLY A 117 19.39 1.04 0.82
C GLY A 117 18.14 1.85 1.25
N SER A 118 17.13 1.21 1.85
CA SER A 118 15.90 1.86 2.34
C SER A 118 16.00 2.39 3.79
N ARG A 119 17.15 2.19 4.47
CA ARG A 119 17.30 2.55 5.90
C ARG A 119 17.65 4.02 6.19
N HIS A 120 17.84 4.89 5.20
CA HIS A 120 18.25 6.28 5.46
C HIS A 120 17.27 7.31 4.91
N ARG A 121 16.20 7.50 5.70
CA ARG A 121 15.51 8.79 5.77
C ARG A 121 15.21 9.06 7.24
N ASP A 122 16.23 9.53 7.95
CA ASP A 122 16.15 10.44 9.09
C ASP A 122 17.48 10.43 9.82
N THR A 123 18.25 11.51 9.67
CA THR A 123 19.10 12.13 10.71
C THR A 123 20.01 13.18 10.07
N ALA A 124 19.48 14.40 9.92
CA ALA A 124 20.26 15.64 10.01
C ALA A 124 19.30 16.84 10.00
N LYS A 125 18.73 17.18 11.16
CA LYS A 125 18.24 18.54 11.42
C LYS A 125 18.67 18.98 12.81
N MET A 126 19.48 20.02 12.84
CA MET A 126 19.68 20.87 14.01
C MET A 126 18.42 21.70 14.31
N PRO A 127 18.28 22.24 15.54
CA PRO A 127 16.99 22.47 16.17
C PRO A 127 16.42 23.84 15.81
N ASP A 128 15.27 23.84 15.15
CA ASP A 128 14.35 24.96 15.22
C ASP A 128 13.15 24.55 16.07
N ALA A 129 12.65 25.53 16.83
CA ALA A 129 11.56 25.53 17.81
C ALA A 129 10.45 24.47 17.62
N PRO A 130 9.79 24.03 18.71
CA PRO A 130 8.89 22.88 18.70
C PRO A 130 7.70 23.15 17.80
N VAL A 131 7.77 22.65 16.56
CA VAL A 131 6.61 22.44 15.73
C VAL A 131 5.84 21.33 16.40
N ALA A 132 4.70 21.68 17.00
CA ALA A 132 3.78 20.71 17.58
C ALA A 132 3.55 19.58 16.56
N PRO A 133 3.61 18.30 16.98
CA PRO A 133 3.43 17.18 16.06
C PRO A 133 2.04 17.30 15.41
N VAL A 134 2.03 17.57 14.11
CA VAL A 134 0.84 17.36 13.27
C VAL A 134 0.45 15.91 13.51
N ARG A 135 -0.74 15.69 14.11
CA ARG A 135 -1.27 14.35 14.43
C ARG A 135 -1.03 13.44 13.22
N GLY A 136 -0.18 12.42 13.41
CA GLY A 136 0.13 11.49 12.34
C GLY A 136 -1.12 10.69 12.01
N HIS A 137 -1.69 10.89 10.82
CA HIS A 137 -2.70 10.00 10.26
C HIS A 137 -2.22 8.54 10.40
N PRO A 138 -3.08 7.59 10.81
CA PRO A 138 -2.67 6.20 10.93
C PRO A 138 -2.12 5.70 9.59
N ARG A 139 -0.99 5.00 9.69
CA ARG A 139 -0.26 4.46 8.54
C ARG A 139 -0.34 2.96 8.52
N LEU A 140 -0.82 2.41 7.41
CA LEU A 140 -0.75 0.98 7.15
C LEU A 140 0.65 0.62 6.68
N SER A 141 1.23 -0.46 7.21
CA SER A 141 2.53 -0.92 6.69
C SER A 141 2.36 -1.52 5.29
N PRO A 142 3.37 -1.41 4.39
CA PRO A 142 3.33 -2.05 3.08
C PRO A 142 3.11 -3.57 3.12
N ALA A 143 3.64 -4.25 4.14
CA ALA A 143 3.44 -5.68 4.33
C ALA A 143 1.99 -5.99 4.72
N ARG A 144 1.42 -5.22 5.67
CA ARG A 144 0.03 -5.38 6.08
C ARG A 144 -0.94 -5.11 4.94
N LEU A 145 -0.68 -4.09 4.12
CA LEU A 145 -1.46 -3.83 2.91
C LEU A 145 -1.43 -5.02 1.94
N ALA A 146 -0.28 -5.65 1.73
CA ALA A 146 -0.18 -6.83 0.88
C ALA A 146 -0.99 -8.02 1.42
N GLU A 147 -1.00 -8.22 2.74
CA GLU A 147 -1.86 -9.22 3.39
C GLU A 147 -3.34 -8.94 3.13
N LEU A 148 -3.79 -7.69 3.34
CA LEU A 148 -5.18 -7.30 3.09
C LEU A 148 -5.58 -7.54 1.63
N VAL A 149 -4.72 -7.15 0.68
CA VAL A 149 -4.94 -7.35 -0.76
C VAL A 149 -5.15 -8.82 -1.08
N LEU A 150 -4.27 -9.71 -0.62
CA LEU A 150 -4.36 -11.13 -0.96
C LEU A 150 -5.52 -11.82 -0.25
N LEU A 151 -5.75 -11.51 1.02
CA LEU A 151 -6.86 -12.06 1.79
C LEU A 151 -8.21 -11.62 1.20
N SER A 152 -8.35 -10.34 0.85
CA SER A 152 -9.58 -9.82 0.24
C SER A 152 -9.87 -10.47 -1.10
N GLU A 153 -8.83 -10.77 -1.89
CA GLU A 153 -8.98 -11.44 -3.18
C GLU A 153 -9.47 -12.88 -3.01
N GLU A 154 -8.87 -13.63 -2.07
CA GLU A 154 -9.27 -14.98 -1.75
C GLU A 154 -10.75 -15.03 -1.34
N ILE A 155 -11.16 -14.15 -0.43
CA ILE A 155 -12.54 -14.06 0.02
C ILE A 155 -13.45 -13.65 -1.13
N ARG A 156 -13.16 -12.54 -1.82
CA ARG A 156 -14.02 -12.00 -2.87
C ARG A 156 -14.22 -12.99 -4.03
N ASN A 157 -13.19 -13.72 -4.43
CA ASN A 157 -13.25 -14.65 -5.56
C ASN A 157 -14.13 -15.89 -5.29
N ARG A 158 -14.49 -16.18 -4.03
CA ARG A 158 -15.51 -17.19 -3.70
C ARG A 158 -16.91 -16.75 -4.11
N HIS A 159 -17.17 -15.44 -4.15
CA HIS A 159 -18.52 -14.87 -4.26
C HIS A 159 -18.79 -14.12 -5.55
N ALA A 160 -17.78 -13.49 -6.14
CA ALA A 160 -17.95 -12.65 -7.32
C ALA A 160 -16.77 -12.77 -8.28
N ARG A 161 -17.07 -12.77 -9.58
CA ARG A 161 -16.02 -12.65 -10.60
C ARG A 161 -15.38 -11.26 -10.53
N PRO A 162 -14.15 -11.08 -11.04
CA PRO A 162 -13.48 -9.78 -11.03
C PRO A 162 -14.29 -8.65 -11.68
N GLU A 163 -15.06 -8.95 -12.73
CA GLU A 163 -15.90 -8.00 -13.46
C GLU A 163 -17.22 -7.64 -12.75
N ASP A 164 -17.66 -8.45 -11.79
CA ASP A 164 -18.98 -8.31 -11.18
C ASP A 164 -18.96 -7.33 -9.99
N ARG A 165 -20.07 -6.63 -9.79
CA ARG A 165 -20.29 -5.87 -8.56
C ARG A 165 -20.63 -6.83 -7.43
N LEU A 166 -20.00 -6.65 -6.27
CA LEU A 166 -20.36 -7.39 -5.07
C LEU A 166 -21.60 -6.74 -4.42
N SER A 167 -22.65 -7.53 -4.20
CA SER A 167 -23.75 -7.14 -3.31
C SER A 167 -23.32 -7.43 -1.87
N ALA A 168 -23.23 -6.40 -1.02
CA ALA A 168 -22.77 -6.56 0.36
C ALA A 168 -23.70 -7.49 1.16
N THR A 169 -25.01 -7.34 1.02
CA THR A 169 -25.98 -8.18 1.74
C THR A 169 -25.94 -9.63 1.26
N ALA A 170 -25.89 -9.88 -0.05
CA ALA A 170 -25.82 -11.25 -0.58
C ALA A 170 -24.49 -11.92 -0.23
N PHE A 171 -23.39 -11.17 -0.25
CA PHE A 171 -22.09 -11.64 0.22
C PHE A 171 -22.14 -12.05 1.69
N LEU A 172 -22.70 -11.19 2.54
CA LEU A 172 -22.79 -11.45 3.98
C LEU A 172 -23.72 -12.62 4.29
N GLU A 173 -24.84 -12.77 3.58
CA GLU A 173 -25.73 -13.94 3.70
C GLU A 173 -24.96 -15.26 3.53
N VAL A 174 -24.10 -15.36 2.51
CA VAL A 174 -23.27 -16.55 2.32
C VAL A 174 -22.23 -16.69 3.43
N GLU A 175 -21.57 -15.60 3.84
CA GLU A 175 -20.57 -15.66 4.93
C GLU A 175 -21.18 -16.05 6.29
N PHE A 176 -22.44 -15.68 6.58
CA PHE A 176 -23.15 -16.14 7.78
C PHE A 176 -23.47 -17.64 7.73
N GLU A 177 -23.69 -18.19 6.53
CA GLU A 177 -23.90 -19.62 6.34
C GLU A 177 -22.59 -20.41 6.45
N GLU A 178 -21.48 -19.83 5.99
CA GLU A 178 -20.17 -20.50 5.90
C GLU A 178 -19.28 -20.35 7.15
N ASP A 179 -19.29 -19.21 7.86
CA ASP A 179 -18.51 -19.02 9.09
C ASP A 179 -19.39 -19.21 10.33
N PRO A 180 -19.27 -20.34 11.07
CA PRO A 180 -20.09 -20.60 12.24
C PRO A 180 -19.84 -19.63 13.41
N ARG A 181 -18.82 -18.77 13.32
CA ARG A 181 -18.47 -17.76 14.32
C ARG A 181 -19.04 -16.38 14.00
N LEU A 182 -19.72 -16.22 12.86
CA LEU A 182 -20.36 -15.00 12.45
C LEU A 182 -21.88 -15.21 12.42
N ASP A 183 -22.63 -14.31 13.04
CA ASP A 183 -24.09 -14.33 13.05
C ASP A 183 -24.63 -12.95 12.64
N ILE A 184 -25.92 -12.88 12.27
CA ILE A 184 -26.61 -11.63 11.97
C ILE A 184 -27.93 -11.54 12.72
N GLU A 185 -28.19 -10.36 13.29
CA GLU A 185 -29.47 -10.02 13.87
C GLU A 185 -30.04 -8.78 13.18
N LEU A 186 -31.14 -8.97 12.46
CA LEU A 186 -31.92 -7.89 11.86
C LEU A 186 -32.93 -7.37 12.88
N LEU A 187 -32.77 -6.12 13.30
CA LEU A 187 -33.52 -5.53 14.40
C LEU A 187 -34.31 -4.31 13.94
N THR A 188 -35.47 -4.07 14.56
CA THR A 188 -36.18 -2.79 14.41
C THR A 188 -35.53 -1.71 15.28
N GLU A 189 -35.04 -2.10 16.46
CA GLU A 189 -34.38 -1.21 17.42
C GLU A 189 -32.98 -1.74 17.70
N MET A 190 -31.99 -0.85 17.60
CA MET A 190 -30.59 -1.22 17.76
C MET A 190 -30.24 -1.41 19.24
N PRO A 191 -29.24 -2.24 19.56
CA PRO A 191 -28.87 -2.54 20.94
C PRO A 191 -28.57 -1.28 21.75
N LEU A 192 -28.81 -1.34 23.07
CA LEU A 192 -28.62 -0.19 23.99
C LEU A 192 -27.18 0.37 24.02
N PHE A 193 -26.19 -0.43 23.61
CA PHE A 193 -24.80 0.02 23.51
C PHE A 193 -24.51 0.79 22.21
N ALA A 194 -25.39 0.72 21.21
CA ALA A 194 -25.26 1.40 19.92
C ALA A 194 -26.62 1.91 19.37
N PRO A 195 -27.43 2.66 20.15
CA PRO A 195 -28.81 3.01 19.79
C PRO A 195 -28.91 3.98 18.60
N GLU A 196 -27.85 4.75 18.36
CA GLU A 196 -27.73 5.77 17.32
C GLU A 196 -27.18 5.21 16.00
N ALA A 197 -26.69 3.97 15.97
CA ALA A 197 -26.12 3.35 14.78
C ALA A 197 -27.19 2.58 14.00
N SER A 198 -26.95 2.34 12.71
CA SER A 198 -27.80 1.50 11.85
C SER A 198 -27.22 0.10 11.63
N ALA A 199 -25.94 -0.07 11.96
CA ALA A 199 -25.22 -1.34 11.96
C ALA A 199 -24.08 -1.25 12.99
N VAL A 200 -23.77 -2.38 13.63
CA VAL A 200 -22.60 -2.53 14.52
C VAL A 200 -22.25 -4.01 14.64
N ILE A 201 -20.95 -4.30 14.73
CA ILE A 201 -20.47 -5.63 15.10
C ILE A 201 -20.07 -5.69 16.57
N ALA A 202 -20.52 -6.75 17.25
CA ALA A 202 -20.17 -7.03 18.63
C ALA A 202 -19.96 -8.53 18.85
N ARG A 203 -19.51 -8.89 20.04
CA ARG A 203 -19.40 -10.28 20.48
C ARG A 203 -20.80 -10.89 20.55
N GLY A 204 -20.94 -12.04 19.90
CA GLY A 204 -22.15 -12.87 19.89
C GLY A 204 -21.95 -14.18 20.65
N GLY A 205 -23.02 -14.97 20.76
CA GLY A 205 -22.98 -16.27 21.43
C GLY A 205 -22.04 -17.30 20.76
N LYS A 206 -21.81 -17.17 19.45
CA LYS A 206 -20.98 -18.08 18.65
C LYS A 206 -19.63 -17.47 18.22
N GLY A 207 -19.39 -16.20 18.53
CA GLY A 207 -18.22 -15.44 18.06
C GLY A 207 -18.55 -13.96 17.98
N HIS A 208 -18.88 -13.47 16.79
CA HIS A 208 -19.35 -12.11 16.56
C HIS A 208 -20.75 -12.11 15.94
N THR A 209 -21.57 -11.14 16.32
CA THR A 209 -22.88 -10.89 15.72
C THR A 209 -22.86 -9.50 15.09
N LEU A 210 -23.26 -9.44 13.82
CA LEU A 210 -23.55 -8.19 13.14
C LEU A 210 -25.01 -7.80 13.44
N PHE A 211 -25.21 -6.75 14.23
CA PHE A 211 -26.53 -6.19 14.49
C PHE A 211 -26.82 -5.14 13.42
N VAL A 212 -27.92 -5.27 12.70
CA VAL A 212 -28.29 -4.34 11.63
C VAL A 212 -29.76 -3.95 11.74
N GLU A 213 -30.06 -2.68 11.52
CA GLU A 213 -31.44 -2.24 11.42
C GLU A 213 -32.10 -2.83 10.16
N THR A 214 -33.27 -3.44 10.29
CA THR A 214 -33.98 -4.11 9.18
C THR A 214 -34.23 -3.19 7.99
N ALA A 215 -34.56 -1.91 8.24
CA ALA A 215 -34.73 -0.91 7.20
C ALA A 215 -33.40 -0.59 6.48
N PHE A 216 -32.31 -0.46 7.24
CA PHE A 216 -30.97 -0.22 6.71
C PHE A 216 -30.48 -1.39 5.85
N TRP A 217 -30.70 -2.63 6.29
CA TRP A 217 -30.39 -3.84 5.53
C TRP A 217 -31.15 -3.87 4.20
N SER A 218 -32.45 -3.60 4.24
CA SER A 218 -33.31 -3.57 3.06
C SER A 218 -32.85 -2.50 2.06
N ASP A 219 -32.50 -1.30 2.51
CA ASP A 219 -31.96 -0.24 1.66
C ASP A 219 -30.64 -0.67 0.99
N CYS A 220 -29.75 -1.33 1.72
CA CYS A 220 -28.48 -1.84 1.20
C CYS A 220 -28.71 -2.93 0.14
N ALA A 221 -29.65 -3.84 0.37
CA ALA A 221 -30.01 -4.92 -0.55
C ALA A 221 -30.52 -4.41 -1.92
N THR A 222 -31.20 -3.26 -1.94
CA THR A 222 -31.62 -2.64 -3.22
C THR A 222 -30.47 -2.01 -4.01
N GLY A 223 -29.25 -1.96 -3.46
CA GLY A 223 -28.08 -1.34 -4.07
C GLY A 223 -28.09 0.20 -4.07
N SER A 224 -29.08 0.82 -3.41
CA SER A 224 -29.27 2.27 -3.41
C SER A 224 -28.34 3.02 -2.45
N ARG A 225 -27.70 2.33 -1.49
CA ARG A 225 -26.80 2.91 -0.47
C ARG A 225 -25.35 2.40 -0.59
N VAL A 226 -24.52 3.09 -1.37
CA VAL A 226 -23.07 2.83 -1.46
C VAL A 226 -22.38 2.93 -0.09
N ALA A 227 -22.68 3.97 0.68
CA ALA A 227 -22.12 4.14 2.03
C ALA A 227 -22.61 3.04 3.00
N GLY A 228 -23.85 2.58 2.84
CA GLY A 228 -24.41 1.51 3.68
C GLY A 228 -23.74 0.16 3.40
N ASN A 229 -23.55 -0.18 2.11
CA ASN A 229 -22.78 -1.36 1.72
C ASN A 229 -21.34 -1.32 2.25
N HIS A 230 -20.69 -0.14 2.25
CA HIS A 230 -19.38 0.03 2.86
C HIS A 230 -19.40 -0.26 4.37
N VAL A 231 -20.38 0.27 5.10
CA VAL A 231 -20.54 0.02 6.55
C VAL A 231 -20.67 -1.49 6.83
N LEU A 232 -21.53 -2.19 6.08
CA LEU A 232 -21.72 -3.63 6.27
C LEU A 232 -20.43 -4.43 6.02
N LEU A 233 -19.70 -4.12 4.95
CA LEU A 233 -18.43 -4.79 4.64
C LEU A 233 -17.30 -4.39 5.59
N HIS A 234 -17.34 -3.17 6.14
CA HIS A 234 -16.41 -2.68 7.15
C HIS A 234 -16.59 -3.44 8.47
N ASP A 235 -17.83 -3.61 8.95
CA ASP A 235 -18.10 -4.38 10.17
C ASP A 235 -17.73 -5.86 9.99
N TYR A 236 -17.96 -6.43 8.80
CA TYR A 236 -17.42 -7.74 8.46
C TYR A 236 -15.89 -7.77 8.45
N ALA A 237 -15.22 -6.73 7.97
CA ALA A 237 -13.76 -6.66 8.03
C ALA A 237 -13.24 -6.71 9.48
N HIS A 238 -13.94 -6.08 10.43
CA HIS A 238 -13.64 -6.22 11.86
C HIS A 238 -13.77 -7.66 12.36
N HIS A 239 -14.77 -8.42 11.91
CA HIS A 239 -14.86 -9.85 12.20
C HIS A 239 -13.60 -10.60 11.76
N VAL A 240 -13.21 -10.41 10.49
CA VAL A 240 -12.11 -11.15 9.86
C VAL A 240 -10.75 -10.75 10.43
N LEU A 241 -10.50 -9.46 10.59
CA LEU A 241 -9.17 -8.92 10.89
C LEU A 241 -8.95 -8.67 12.39
N HIS A 242 -10.03 -8.38 13.12
CA HIS A 242 -9.97 -7.76 14.45
C HIS A 242 -10.79 -8.49 15.51
N GLY A 243 -11.27 -9.70 15.22
CA GLY A 243 -12.09 -10.47 16.16
C GLY A 243 -11.49 -10.66 17.56
N GLY A 244 -10.18 -10.89 17.65
CA GLY A 244 -9.48 -10.96 18.94
C GLY A 244 -9.53 -9.64 19.73
N HIS A 245 -9.57 -8.50 19.04
CA HIS A 245 -9.70 -7.18 19.65
C HIS A 245 -11.13 -6.93 20.14
N ILE A 246 -12.16 -7.27 19.33
CA ILE A 246 -13.57 -7.24 19.77
C ILE A 246 -13.75 -8.06 21.04
N ALA A 247 -13.15 -9.25 21.08
CA ALA A 247 -13.17 -10.09 22.26
C ALA A 247 -12.37 -9.49 23.44
N ALA A 248 -11.35 -8.69 23.23
CA ALA A 248 -10.61 -8.08 24.34
C ALA A 248 -11.32 -6.87 24.95
N GLN A 249 -12.29 -6.25 24.25
CA GLN A 249 -12.99 -5.06 24.72
C GLN A 249 -13.91 -5.37 25.91
N PRO A 250 -13.97 -4.50 26.95
CA PRO A 250 -14.83 -4.69 28.11
C PRO A 250 -16.32 -4.83 27.74
N ASP A 251 -16.76 -4.01 26.79
CA ASP A 251 -18.14 -4.00 26.32
C ASP A 251 -18.36 -4.93 25.11
N GLY A 252 -17.31 -5.67 24.71
CA GLY A 252 -17.37 -6.69 23.66
C GLY A 252 -17.76 -6.18 22.28
N HIS A 253 -17.59 -4.89 21.97
CA HIS A 253 -17.94 -4.32 20.66
C HIS A 253 -16.90 -3.30 20.21
N MET A 254 -16.86 -3.07 18.89
CA MET A 254 -16.18 -1.91 18.31
C MET A 254 -17.13 -0.72 18.32
N ALA A 255 -16.58 0.49 18.43
CA ALA A 255 -17.39 1.68 18.22
C ALA A 255 -18.05 1.61 16.82
N PRO A 256 -19.36 1.89 16.68
CA PRO A 256 -20.02 1.84 15.38
C PRO A 256 -19.33 2.76 14.37
N HIS A 257 -19.22 2.29 13.13
CA HIS A 257 -18.63 3.07 12.06
C HIS A 257 -19.32 4.44 11.90
N ALA A 258 -18.56 5.50 11.63
CA ALA A 258 -19.12 6.86 11.57
C ALA A 258 -20.24 7.02 10.52
N LEU A 259 -20.18 6.27 9.42
CA LEU A 259 -21.23 6.26 8.39
C LEU A 259 -22.48 5.46 8.78
N ALA A 260 -22.45 4.73 9.91
CA ALA A 260 -23.61 3.99 10.43
C ALA A 260 -24.57 4.89 11.23
N ALA A 261 -24.18 6.12 11.58
CA ALA A 261 -25.00 7.01 12.41
C ALA A 261 -26.36 7.35 11.75
N ARG A 262 -27.47 7.09 12.46
CA ARG A 262 -28.86 7.34 12.03
C ARG A 262 -29.16 8.82 11.77
N ALA A 263 -28.51 9.72 12.51
CA ALA A 263 -28.67 11.17 12.37
C ALA A 263 -28.19 11.72 11.01
N MET A 264 -27.54 10.91 10.16
CA MET A 264 -27.17 11.26 8.78
C MET A 264 -28.36 11.12 7.80
N GLY A 265 -29.59 11.25 8.29
CA GLY A 265 -30.81 11.28 7.48
C GLY A 265 -30.79 12.40 6.44
N ASP A 266 -31.20 12.08 5.21
CA ASP A 266 -31.45 12.94 4.05
C ASP A 266 -30.36 13.91 3.56
N ALA A 267 -29.24 14.07 4.25
CA ALA A 267 -28.04 14.73 3.73
C ALA A 267 -27.29 13.81 2.75
N ARG A 268 -27.98 13.38 1.69
CA ARG A 268 -27.41 12.58 0.59
C ARG A 268 -26.16 13.28 0.05
N GLU A 269 -25.01 12.62 0.18
CA GLU A 269 -23.74 12.88 -0.52
C GLU A 269 -23.00 14.21 -0.24
N ALA A 270 -23.58 15.17 0.49
CA ALA A 270 -23.08 16.56 0.48
C ALA A 270 -21.87 16.88 1.39
N VAL A 271 -21.53 16.08 2.42
CA VAL A 271 -20.48 16.47 3.41
C VAL A 271 -19.52 15.32 3.78
N ALA A 272 -19.30 14.35 2.90
CA ALA A 272 -18.20 13.38 3.03
C ALA A 272 -16.91 13.82 2.30
N VAL A 273 -16.83 15.12 1.92
CA VAL A 273 -15.75 15.70 1.10
C VAL A 273 -14.61 16.30 1.95
N GLY A 274 -14.75 16.41 3.26
CA GLY A 274 -13.75 17.06 4.11
C GLY A 274 -13.46 16.27 5.39
N GLY A 275 -12.54 15.30 5.31
CA GLY A 275 -11.93 14.73 6.52
C GLY A 275 -12.53 13.41 7.00
N TYR A 276 -12.80 12.46 6.08
CA TYR A 276 -12.86 11.06 6.50
C TYR A 276 -11.44 10.61 6.88
N ASP A 277 -11.12 10.80 8.15
CA ASP A 277 -9.85 10.45 8.73
C ASP A 277 -10.10 9.53 9.91
N SER A 278 -10.13 8.24 9.62
CA SER A 278 -9.95 7.24 10.66
C SER A 278 -8.63 7.55 11.37
N ALA A 279 -8.70 7.80 12.68
CA ALA A 279 -7.55 8.08 13.53
C ALA A 279 -6.93 6.79 14.11
N ASP A 280 -7.60 5.65 13.93
CA ASP A 280 -7.19 4.33 14.42
C ASP A 280 -6.70 3.45 13.24
N SER A 281 -5.60 2.72 13.47
CA SER A 281 -5.10 1.74 12.51
C SER A 281 -6.09 0.61 12.23
N LEU A 282 -6.88 0.17 13.23
CA LEU A 282 -7.84 -0.93 13.06
C LEU A 282 -8.98 -0.52 12.12
N GLU A 283 -9.55 0.66 12.36
CA GLU A 283 -10.57 1.26 11.50
C GLU A 283 -10.07 1.48 10.07
N LEU A 284 -8.81 1.91 9.91
CA LEU A 284 -8.19 2.06 8.59
C LEU A 284 -8.02 0.72 7.86
N GLU A 285 -7.65 -0.34 8.58
CA GLU A 285 -7.55 -1.70 8.03
C GLU A 285 -8.91 -2.21 7.56
N ALA A 286 -9.94 -2.09 8.42
CA ALA A 286 -11.30 -2.47 8.10
C ALA A 286 -11.85 -1.72 6.88
N ASP A 287 -11.59 -0.41 6.80
CA ASP A 287 -11.96 0.43 5.65
C ASP A 287 -11.32 -0.01 4.34
N PHE A 288 -10.01 -0.24 4.35
CA PHE A 288 -9.29 -0.68 3.17
C PHE A 288 -9.77 -2.06 2.74
N PHE A 289 -9.99 -2.95 3.69
CA PHE A 289 -10.49 -4.28 3.43
C PHE A 289 -11.90 -4.27 2.83
N ALA A 290 -12.81 -3.45 3.35
CA ALA A 290 -14.16 -3.27 2.79
C ALA A 290 -14.12 -2.79 1.33
N VAL A 291 -13.23 -1.85 1.00
CA VAL A 291 -13.04 -1.41 -0.39
C VAL A 291 -12.45 -2.51 -1.25
N LEU A 292 -11.48 -3.29 -0.74
CA LEU A 292 -10.86 -4.40 -1.47
C LEU A 292 -11.83 -5.57 -1.72
N LEU A 293 -12.80 -5.79 -0.84
CA LEU A 293 -13.91 -6.72 -1.08
C LEU A 293 -14.86 -6.18 -2.16
N THR A 294 -15.12 -4.88 -2.14
CA THR A 294 -16.02 -4.23 -3.10
C THR A 294 -15.42 -4.18 -4.51
N VAL A 295 -14.15 -3.82 -4.61
CA VAL A 295 -13.42 -3.59 -5.87
C VAL A 295 -12.24 -4.55 -5.94
N PRO A 296 -12.16 -5.40 -6.99
CA PRO A 296 -11.00 -6.26 -7.16
C PRO A 296 -9.73 -5.42 -7.18
N TRP A 297 -8.77 -5.81 -6.37
CA TRP A 297 -7.55 -5.04 -6.18
C TRP A 297 -6.75 -4.85 -7.49
N ALA A 298 -6.84 -5.78 -8.45
CA ALA A 298 -6.25 -5.62 -9.78
C ALA A 298 -6.77 -4.36 -10.50
N ARG A 299 -8.06 -4.03 -10.36
CA ARG A 299 -8.65 -2.80 -10.91
C ARG A 299 -8.15 -1.55 -10.18
N LEU A 300 -7.97 -1.64 -8.87
CA LEU A 300 -7.38 -0.55 -8.08
C LEU A 300 -5.91 -0.32 -8.49
N ALA A 301 -5.17 -1.39 -8.78
CA ALA A 301 -3.81 -1.34 -9.28
C ALA A 301 -3.70 -0.69 -10.67
N GLU A 302 -4.56 -1.06 -11.63
CA GLU A 302 -4.63 -0.40 -12.94
C GLU A 302 -4.75 1.12 -12.79
N VAL A 303 -5.65 1.57 -11.91
CA VAL A 303 -5.84 2.99 -11.63
C VAL A 303 -4.65 3.62 -10.89
N ALA A 304 -3.96 2.87 -10.04
CA ALA A 304 -2.78 3.34 -9.32
C ALA A 304 -1.59 3.62 -10.26
N VAL A 305 -1.42 2.85 -11.34
CA VAL A 305 -0.32 3.05 -12.31
C VAL A 305 -0.55 4.25 -13.23
N GLU A 306 -1.82 4.65 -13.43
CA GLU A 306 -2.22 5.73 -14.34
C GLU A 306 -2.06 7.15 -13.73
N ASP A 307 -0.88 7.76 -13.92
CA ASP A 307 -0.50 9.01 -13.25
C ASP A 307 -1.35 10.24 -13.63
N TYR A 308 -1.73 10.39 -14.90
CA TYR A 308 -2.32 11.64 -15.40
C TYR A 308 -3.86 11.72 -15.28
N LYS A 309 -4.53 10.61 -14.94
CA LYS A 309 -6.01 10.52 -14.84
C LYS A 309 -6.52 9.85 -13.56
N ALA A 310 -5.65 9.51 -12.60
CA ALA A 310 -6.00 8.77 -11.39
C ALA A 310 -7.29 9.25 -10.70
N ARG A 311 -7.45 10.56 -10.45
CA ARG A 311 -8.66 11.08 -9.77
C ARG A 311 -9.96 10.81 -10.53
N PHE A 312 -9.94 10.93 -11.85
CA PHE A 312 -11.12 10.65 -12.68
C PHE A 312 -11.40 9.14 -12.71
N LEU A 313 -10.36 8.33 -12.87
CA LEU A 313 -10.47 6.87 -12.91
C LEU A 313 -10.95 6.29 -11.58
N VAL A 314 -10.48 6.81 -10.45
CA VAL A 314 -10.98 6.47 -9.10
C VAL A 314 -12.49 6.75 -9.02
N ARG A 315 -12.96 7.94 -9.40
CA ARG A 315 -14.39 8.24 -9.33
C ARG A 315 -15.24 7.35 -10.24
N LYS A 316 -14.74 7.06 -11.44
CA LYS A 316 -15.41 6.14 -12.36
C LYS A 316 -15.48 4.73 -11.77
N LEU A 317 -14.35 4.20 -11.31
CA LEU A 317 -14.27 2.85 -10.73
C LEU A 317 -15.16 2.71 -9.47
N ALA A 318 -15.19 3.73 -8.62
CA ALA A 318 -16.06 3.76 -7.44
C ALA A 318 -17.53 3.64 -7.83
N ARG A 319 -17.95 4.31 -8.91
CA ARG A 319 -19.32 4.20 -9.44
C ARG A 319 -19.58 2.82 -10.05
N ASP A 320 -18.65 2.32 -10.84
CA ASP A 320 -18.79 1.06 -11.57
C ASP A 320 -18.96 -0.12 -10.60
N TYR A 321 -18.29 -0.10 -9.45
CA TYR A 321 -18.39 -1.16 -8.43
C TYR A 321 -19.33 -0.80 -7.27
N GLY A 322 -19.62 0.47 -7.03
CA GLY A 322 -20.38 0.92 -5.85
C GLY A 322 -19.54 1.02 -4.59
N ALA A 323 -18.27 1.41 -4.71
CA ALA A 323 -17.37 1.59 -3.59
C ALA A 323 -17.46 3.00 -2.99
N PHE A 324 -17.20 3.10 -1.69
CA PHE A 324 -17.15 4.39 -1.02
C PHE A 324 -15.88 5.15 -1.43
N TRP A 325 -16.08 6.16 -2.29
CA TRP A 325 -15.00 6.85 -3.00
C TRP A 325 -13.88 7.44 -2.11
N PRO A 326 -14.16 8.05 -0.92
CA PRO A 326 -13.10 8.69 -0.12
C PRO A 326 -12.06 7.68 0.39
N VAL A 327 -12.52 6.52 0.84
CA VAL A 327 -11.64 5.43 1.31
C VAL A 327 -10.87 4.85 0.14
N MET A 328 -11.54 4.63 -1.00
CA MET A 328 -10.91 4.11 -2.20
C MET A 328 -9.81 5.03 -2.74
N GLU A 329 -10.00 6.35 -2.74
CA GLU A 329 -8.95 7.29 -3.13
C GLU A 329 -7.72 7.16 -2.22
N ARG A 330 -7.92 7.00 -0.92
CA ARG A 330 -6.84 6.81 0.06
C ARG A 330 -6.10 5.49 -0.20
N LEU A 331 -6.82 4.39 -0.42
CA LEU A 331 -6.24 3.09 -0.75
C LEU A 331 -5.41 3.12 -2.04
N VAL A 332 -5.92 3.74 -3.11
CA VAL A 332 -5.16 3.87 -4.37
C VAL A 332 -3.85 4.63 -4.16
N ARG A 333 -3.82 5.67 -3.32
CA ARG A 333 -2.55 6.36 -2.98
C ARG A 333 -1.54 5.43 -2.29
N TYR A 334 -2.00 4.47 -1.48
CA TYR A 334 -1.12 3.45 -0.91
C TYR A 334 -0.59 2.49 -1.98
N MET A 335 -1.46 2.04 -2.89
CA MET A 335 -1.07 1.14 -3.98
C MET A 335 -0.11 1.79 -5.00
N ARG A 336 -0.02 3.12 -5.03
CA ARG A 336 0.97 3.87 -5.82
C ARG A 336 2.39 3.80 -5.27
N MET A 337 2.56 3.43 -4.00
CA MET A 337 3.88 3.37 -3.38
C MET A 337 4.64 2.16 -3.91
N ASP A 338 5.83 2.36 -4.49
CA ASP A 338 6.67 1.26 -5.03
C ASP A 338 6.86 0.13 -4.01
N VAL A 339 7.19 0.48 -2.76
CA VAL A 339 7.38 -0.48 -1.68
C VAL A 339 6.12 -1.29 -1.36
N ALA A 340 4.93 -0.69 -1.49
CA ALA A 340 3.67 -1.42 -1.32
C ALA A 340 3.46 -2.44 -2.46
N ARG A 341 3.70 -2.03 -3.70
CA ARG A 341 3.61 -2.92 -4.87
C ARG A 341 4.63 -4.05 -4.78
N ASP A 342 5.86 -3.76 -4.39
CA ASP A 342 6.92 -4.76 -4.19
C ASP A 342 6.52 -5.81 -3.16
N ARG A 343 5.87 -5.41 -2.05
CA ARG A 343 5.38 -6.36 -1.04
C ARG A 343 4.24 -7.23 -1.54
N ILE A 344 3.35 -6.69 -2.35
CA ILE A 344 2.30 -7.49 -3.01
C ILE A 344 2.94 -8.52 -3.95
N ARG A 345 3.92 -8.11 -4.77
CA ARG A 345 4.65 -9.03 -5.66
C ARG A 345 5.36 -10.13 -4.87
N GLU A 346 6.09 -9.76 -3.83
CA GLU A 346 6.79 -10.72 -2.96
C GLU A 346 5.82 -11.73 -2.34
N ALA A 347 4.66 -11.27 -1.86
CA ALA A 347 3.66 -12.14 -1.27
C ALA A 347 3.02 -13.09 -2.31
N LEU A 348 2.75 -12.62 -3.54
CA LEU A 348 2.33 -13.46 -4.66
C LEU A 348 3.38 -14.52 -5.02
N TYR A 349 4.66 -14.15 -5.07
CA TYR A 349 5.76 -15.09 -5.32
C TYR A 349 5.85 -16.17 -4.24
N ARG A 350 5.73 -15.79 -2.97
CA ARG A 350 5.74 -16.75 -1.85
C ARG A 350 4.57 -17.73 -1.89
N GLN A 351 3.44 -17.32 -2.44
CA GLN A 351 2.27 -18.18 -2.67
C GLN A 351 2.34 -18.97 -3.98
N ASN A 352 3.45 -18.89 -4.74
CA ASN A 352 3.62 -19.50 -6.05
C ASN A 352 2.56 -19.06 -7.10
N ARG A 353 2.04 -17.84 -6.95
CA ARG A 353 1.04 -17.24 -7.85
C ARG A 353 1.72 -16.38 -8.93
N ILE A 354 2.63 -16.99 -9.68
CA ILE A 354 3.48 -16.30 -10.67
C ILE A 354 2.74 -15.83 -11.92
N ASP A 355 1.57 -16.40 -12.21
CA ASP A 355 0.74 -16.03 -13.37
C ASP A 355 -0.26 -14.90 -13.04
N HIS A 356 -0.12 -14.26 -11.87
CA HIS A 356 -1.06 -13.25 -11.43
C HIS A 356 -1.02 -12.00 -12.32
N PRO A 357 -2.15 -11.49 -12.84
CA PRO A 357 -2.19 -10.35 -13.77
C PRO A 357 -1.47 -9.09 -13.27
N PHE A 358 -1.42 -8.87 -11.95
CA PHE A 358 -0.69 -7.75 -11.36
C PHE A 358 0.83 -7.79 -11.61
N LEU A 359 1.41 -8.98 -11.76
CA LEU A 359 2.81 -9.12 -12.14
C LEU A 359 3.06 -8.66 -13.58
N LEU A 360 2.01 -8.47 -14.38
CA LEU A 360 2.05 -7.96 -15.77
C LEU A 360 1.66 -6.48 -15.88
N LEU A 361 1.16 -5.86 -14.80
CA LEU A 361 0.68 -4.47 -14.79
C LEU A 361 1.79 -3.44 -14.47
N LEU A 362 3.02 -3.91 -14.21
CA LEU A 362 4.14 -3.11 -13.71
C LEU A 362 5.44 -3.65 -14.28
#